data_AF-A0A969LW40-F1
#
_entry.id   AF-A0A969LW40-F1
#
_cell.length_a   1.000
_cell.length_b   1.000
_cell.length_c   1.000
_cell.angle_alpha   90.00
_cell.angle_beta   90.00
_cell.angle_gamma   90.00
#
_symmetry.space_group_name_H-M   'P 1'
#
loop_
_entity.id
_entity.type
_entity.pdbx_description
1 polymer ?
#
loop_
_entity_poly.entity_id
_entity_poly.type
_entity_poly.pdbx_seq_one_letter_code
_entity_poly.pdbx_strand_id
1 'polypeptide(L)'
;MTPQLLEEIVAPDISHIVTEDDTPVDNFQSAKQQRLLVEPLYASWSPGVPFIADSNIGLFYSLKQDPLVPDAFLSLNLQMPTDWSQKQNRSYFVWELGKVPEVCIEIVSNRKGNELDSKKDDYARIGIAYYVVFDPLQQLQREDELNGKLLKIWALTAGQYVEMPEPFWLQTVGLGLTVWEGEFEEQASTWLRWCNRDGQVIPTGAEGRDAERQGREVERQRAERLAERLRAMGVNPDEI
;
A
#
# COMPACT_ATOMS: atom_id res chain seq x y z
N MET A 1 2.89 19.41 -47.88
CA MET A 1 2.71 18.74 -46.57
C MET A 1 2.11 19.76 -45.63
N THR A 2 0.83 19.65 -45.34
CA THR A 2 0.15 20.43 -44.30
C THR A 2 0.71 20.00 -42.95
N PRO A 3 1.12 20.92 -42.05
CA PRO A 3 1.45 20.55 -40.68
C PRO A 3 0.14 20.07 -40.02
N GLN A 4 0.13 18.83 -39.52
CA GLN A 4 -0.93 18.39 -38.63
C GLN A 4 -0.84 19.24 -37.36
N LEU A 5 -1.83 20.10 -37.17
CA LEU A 5 -2.14 20.65 -35.86
C LEU A 5 -2.39 19.46 -34.94
N LEU A 6 -1.45 19.19 -34.03
CA LEU A 6 -1.81 18.56 -32.77
C LEU A 6 -2.75 19.56 -32.10
N GLU A 7 -4.06 19.30 -32.16
CA GLU A 7 -5.01 20.04 -31.31
C GLU A 7 -4.49 19.95 -29.88
N GLU A 8 -4.29 21.12 -29.27
CA GLU A 8 -3.89 21.24 -27.88
C GLU A 8 -4.95 20.53 -27.05
N ILE A 9 -4.60 19.39 -26.42
CA ILE A 9 -5.55 18.64 -25.59
C ILE A 9 -5.85 19.53 -24.39
N VAL A 10 -7.05 20.12 -24.38
CA VAL A 10 -7.51 20.99 -23.30
C VAL A 10 -7.70 20.13 -22.05
N ALA A 11 -6.97 20.46 -20.98
CA ALA A 11 -7.12 19.81 -19.69
C ALA A 11 -8.55 20.01 -19.14
N PRO A 12 -9.11 19.02 -18.42
CA PRO A 12 -10.43 19.18 -17.81
C PRO A 12 -10.46 20.35 -16.83
N ASP A 13 -11.56 21.11 -16.83
CA ASP A 13 -11.80 22.11 -15.78
C ASP A 13 -12.13 21.39 -14.46
N ILE A 14 -11.25 21.57 -13.46
CA ILE A 14 -11.37 21.00 -12.12
C ILE A 14 -11.65 22.06 -11.05
N SER A 15 -11.98 23.30 -11.46
CA SER A 15 -12.21 24.41 -10.53
C SER A 15 -13.31 24.11 -9.52
N HIS A 16 -14.36 23.40 -9.94
CA HIS A 16 -15.52 23.01 -9.12
C HIS A 16 -15.28 21.78 -8.22
N ILE A 17 -14.23 20.99 -8.46
CA ILE A 17 -13.99 19.75 -7.70
C ILE A 17 -13.48 20.09 -6.30
N VAL A 18 -14.07 19.54 -5.24
CA VAL A 18 -13.52 19.67 -3.88
C VAL A 18 -12.54 18.51 -3.65
N THR A 19 -11.28 18.84 -3.35
CA THR A 19 -10.20 17.88 -3.10
C THR A 19 -9.95 17.65 -1.60
N GLU A 20 -10.28 18.63 -0.77
CA GLU A 20 -10.12 18.60 0.69
C GLU A 20 -11.41 19.14 1.33
N ASP A 21 -12.09 18.37 2.19
CA ASP A 21 -13.41 18.73 2.76
C ASP A 21 -13.44 18.93 4.29
N ASP A 22 -12.26 19.00 4.93
CA ASP A 22 -12.03 19.25 6.36
C ASP A 22 -12.89 18.40 7.34
N THR A 23 -13.42 17.26 6.89
CA THR A 23 -14.27 16.40 7.71
C THR A 23 -13.42 15.47 8.58
N PRO A 24 -13.67 15.34 9.91
CA PRO A 24 -12.96 14.38 10.75
C PRO A 24 -13.32 12.95 10.36
N VAL A 25 -12.32 12.12 10.04
CA VAL A 25 -12.54 10.82 9.37
C VAL A 25 -12.06 9.61 10.17
N ASP A 26 -10.79 9.55 10.57
CA ASP A 26 -10.18 8.29 11.00
C ASP A 26 -10.07 8.09 12.52
N ASN A 27 -10.07 6.83 12.94
CA ASN A 27 -9.74 6.39 14.29
C ASN A 27 -8.25 5.99 14.40
N PHE A 28 -7.73 5.84 15.61
CA PHE A 28 -6.31 5.53 15.84
C PHE A 28 -5.84 4.21 15.20
N GLN A 29 -6.69 3.17 15.15
CA GLN A 29 -6.33 1.89 14.55
C GLN A 29 -6.21 2.01 13.02
N SER A 30 -7.21 2.63 12.37
CA SER A 30 -7.18 2.90 10.93
C SER A 30 -5.96 3.75 10.56
N ALA A 31 -5.70 4.85 11.28
CA ALA A 31 -4.57 5.73 11.00
C ALA A 31 -3.20 5.02 11.13
N LYS A 32 -3.04 4.11 12.11
CA LYS A 32 -1.83 3.27 12.24
C LYS A 32 -1.73 2.26 11.09
N GLN A 33 -2.83 1.59 10.77
CA GLN A 33 -2.88 0.60 9.70
C GLN A 33 -2.59 1.22 8.32
N GLN A 34 -3.08 2.43 8.04
CA GLN A 34 -2.76 3.21 6.84
C GLN A 34 -1.25 3.48 6.73
N ARG A 35 -0.62 4.01 7.79
CA ARG A 35 0.85 4.20 7.83
C ARG A 35 1.61 2.90 7.58
N LEU A 36 1.15 1.81 8.18
CA LEU A 36 1.74 0.48 8.04
C LEU A 36 1.60 -0.13 6.64
N LEU A 37 0.65 0.35 5.84
CA LEU A 37 0.49 -0.04 4.43
C LEU A 37 1.32 0.83 3.48
N VAL A 38 1.73 2.02 3.90
CA VAL A 38 2.47 2.97 3.04
C VAL A 38 3.97 2.95 3.34
N GLU A 39 4.37 3.13 4.60
CA GLU A 39 5.76 3.31 5.01
C GLU A 39 6.69 2.16 4.59
N PRO A 40 6.32 0.87 4.76
CA PRO A 40 7.19 -0.24 4.38
C PRO A 40 7.50 -0.29 2.88
N LEU A 41 6.57 0.18 2.04
CA LEU A 41 6.78 0.19 0.60
C LEU A 41 7.90 1.16 0.21
N TYR A 42 7.95 2.35 0.81
CA TYR A 42 9.02 3.30 0.55
C TYR A 42 10.32 2.97 1.27
N ALA A 43 10.26 2.32 2.43
CA ALA A 43 11.44 2.00 3.22
C ALA A 43 12.18 0.75 2.73
N SER A 44 11.45 -0.27 2.31
CA SER A 44 11.99 -1.64 2.21
C SER A 44 11.56 -2.40 0.96
N TRP A 45 10.74 -1.79 0.09
CA TRP A 45 10.36 -2.39 -1.19
C TRP A 45 10.98 -1.62 -2.36
N SER A 46 11.53 -2.35 -3.33
CA SER A 46 12.26 -1.78 -4.46
C SER A 46 11.93 -2.55 -5.73
N PRO A 47 10.78 -2.27 -6.37
CA PRO A 47 10.32 -3.02 -7.53
C PRO A 47 11.09 -2.71 -8.82
N GLY A 48 12.08 -1.81 -8.78
CA GLY A 48 12.84 -1.38 -9.97
C GLY A 48 12.07 -0.44 -10.91
N VAL A 49 10.84 -0.08 -10.55
CA VAL A 49 9.99 0.88 -11.25
C VAL A 49 9.51 1.95 -10.26
N PRO A 50 9.23 3.18 -10.73
CA PRO A 50 8.60 4.17 -9.86
C PRO A 50 7.18 3.72 -9.48
N PHE A 51 6.74 4.08 -8.29
CA PHE A 51 5.39 3.81 -7.82
C PHE A 51 4.91 4.95 -6.93
N ILE A 52 3.59 5.00 -6.74
CA ILE A 52 2.93 5.83 -5.75
C ILE A 52 2.13 4.90 -4.85
N ALA A 53 2.40 4.97 -3.55
CA ALA A 53 1.54 4.44 -2.51
C ALA A 53 1.18 5.57 -1.55
N ASP A 54 -0.08 5.67 -1.18
CA ASP A 54 -0.55 6.65 -0.20
C ASP A 54 -1.86 6.18 0.42
N SER A 55 -2.35 6.95 1.40
CA SER A 55 -3.55 6.67 2.17
C SER A 55 -4.45 7.88 2.24
N ASN A 56 -5.78 7.66 2.24
CA ASN A 56 -6.78 8.70 2.43
C ASN A 56 -6.66 9.87 1.42
N ILE A 57 -6.42 9.53 0.14
CA ILE A 57 -6.39 10.48 -0.97
C ILE A 57 -7.54 10.19 -1.92
N GLY A 58 -8.26 11.24 -2.33
CA GLY A 58 -9.36 11.13 -3.30
C GLY A 58 -8.89 10.61 -4.67
N LEU A 59 -9.54 9.54 -5.12
CA LEU A 59 -9.45 8.95 -6.45
C LEU A 59 -10.59 9.49 -7.32
N PHE A 60 -10.24 10.46 -8.16
CA PHE A 60 -11.15 11.12 -9.09
C PHE A 60 -11.07 10.45 -10.46
N TYR A 61 -12.14 9.74 -10.82
CA TYR A 61 -12.29 9.02 -12.09
C TYR A 61 -13.35 9.65 -13.01
N SER A 62 -14.05 10.68 -12.53
CA SER A 62 -15.07 11.44 -13.27
C SER A 62 -15.14 12.88 -12.73
N LEU A 63 -15.53 13.83 -13.59
CA LEU A 63 -15.70 15.25 -13.21
C LEU A 63 -17.00 15.53 -12.44
N LYS A 64 -17.93 14.57 -12.43
CA LYS A 64 -19.31 14.76 -11.93
C LYS A 64 -19.77 13.71 -10.92
N GLN A 65 -18.88 12.77 -10.58
CA GLN A 65 -19.17 11.75 -9.57
C GLN A 65 -18.26 12.01 -8.37
N ASP A 66 -18.73 11.62 -7.20
CA ASP A 66 -17.94 11.71 -5.99
C ASP A 66 -16.68 10.82 -6.12
N PRO A 67 -15.53 11.26 -5.59
CA PRO A 67 -14.33 10.46 -5.61
C PRO A 67 -14.51 9.22 -4.74
N LEU A 68 -13.77 8.16 -5.08
CA LEU A 68 -13.52 7.09 -4.13
C LEU A 68 -12.36 7.50 -3.24
N VAL A 69 -12.44 7.22 -1.95
CA VAL A 69 -11.33 7.46 -1.01
C VAL A 69 -10.96 6.11 -0.41
N PRO A 70 -9.90 5.45 -0.93
CA PRO A 70 -9.36 4.24 -0.31
C PRO A 70 -8.58 4.59 0.95
N ASP A 71 -8.62 3.70 1.95
CA ASP A 71 -7.75 3.81 3.12
C ASP A 71 -6.28 3.70 2.73
N ALA A 72 -5.95 2.85 1.75
CA ALA A 72 -4.63 2.84 1.12
C ALA A 72 -4.71 2.40 -0.34
N PHE A 73 -3.77 2.84 -1.17
CA PHE A 73 -3.64 2.37 -2.54
C PHE A 73 -2.19 2.18 -2.96
N LEU A 74 -1.99 1.43 -4.05
CA LEU A 74 -0.71 1.26 -4.71
C LEU A 74 -0.87 1.36 -6.22
N SER A 75 -0.05 2.20 -6.85
CA SER A 75 -0.01 2.41 -8.29
C SER A 75 1.42 2.35 -8.82
N LEU A 76 1.70 1.39 -9.70
CA LEU A 76 3.02 1.18 -10.31
C LEU A 76 3.22 1.98 -11.58
N ASN A 77 4.48 2.20 -11.96
CA ASN A 77 4.91 2.90 -13.17
C ASN A 77 4.42 4.36 -13.22
N LEU A 78 4.22 4.99 -12.06
CA LEU A 78 3.88 6.41 -11.94
C LEU A 78 4.92 7.13 -11.09
N GLN A 79 5.24 8.35 -11.50
CA GLN A 79 6.04 9.28 -10.71
C GLN A 79 5.11 10.28 -10.03
N MET A 80 5.38 10.58 -8.77
CA MET A 80 4.64 11.60 -8.05
C MET A 80 4.86 12.97 -8.71
N PRO A 81 3.79 13.74 -8.99
CA PRO A 81 3.93 15.12 -9.42
C PRO A 81 4.73 15.93 -8.40
N THR A 82 5.55 16.88 -8.87
CA THR A 82 6.45 17.66 -7.99
C THR A 82 5.94 19.05 -7.65
N ASP A 83 5.06 19.64 -8.47
CA ASP A 83 4.51 20.98 -8.23
C ASP A 83 3.15 20.89 -7.53
N TRP A 84 3.18 20.84 -6.19
CA TRP A 84 1.95 20.75 -5.38
C TRP A 84 1.25 22.11 -5.20
N SER A 85 1.77 23.20 -5.79
CA SER A 85 1.01 24.45 -5.83
C SER A 85 -0.22 24.34 -6.75
N GLN A 86 -0.19 23.36 -7.66
CA GLN A 86 -1.24 23.08 -8.63
C GLN A 86 -2.24 22.07 -8.09
N LYS A 87 -3.53 22.42 -8.12
CA LYS A 87 -4.62 21.59 -7.56
C LYS A 87 -4.67 20.18 -8.17
N GLN A 88 -4.44 20.07 -9.48
CA GLN A 88 -4.42 18.80 -10.21
C GLN A 88 -3.32 17.82 -9.75
N ASN A 89 -2.34 18.30 -8.99
CA ASN A 89 -1.24 17.50 -8.46
C ASN A 89 -1.43 17.06 -7.00
N ARG A 90 -2.55 17.43 -6.35
CA ARG A 90 -2.78 17.18 -4.91
C ARG A 90 -3.74 16.03 -4.62
N SER A 91 -4.25 15.36 -5.65
CA SER A 91 -5.12 14.19 -5.51
C SER A 91 -4.91 13.23 -6.66
N TYR A 92 -5.47 12.04 -6.59
CA TYR A 92 -5.34 11.05 -7.65
C TYR A 92 -6.38 11.32 -8.73
N PHE A 93 -6.05 12.21 -9.67
CA PHE A 93 -6.85 12.44 -10.86
C PHE A 93 -6.46 11.44 -11.95
N VAL A 94 -7.37 10.51 -12.29
CA VAL A 94 -7.10 9.44 -13.26
C VAL A 94 -6.72 9.99 -14.63
N TRP A 95 -7.27 11.14 -15.04
CA TRP A 95 -6.93 11.78 -16.31
C TRP A 95 -5.58 12.52 -16.29
N GLU A 96 -5.08 12.93 -15.13
CA GLU A 96 -3.74 13.53 -14.99
C GLU A 96 -2.66 12.43 -14.90
N LEU A 97 -2.94 11.36 -14.15
CA LEU A 97 -2.02 10.25 -13.94
C LEU A 97 -2.11 9.16 -15.03
N GLY A 98 -3.14 9.20 -15.87
CA GLY A 98 -3.32 8.36 -17.06
C GLY A 98 -3.78 6.92 -16.81
N LYS A 99 -4.01 6.53 -15.56
CA LYS A 99 -4.48 5.19 -15.14
C LYS A 99 -5.08 5.23 -13.75
N VAL A 100 -5.73 4.15 -13.34
CA VAL A 100 -6.18 3.90 -11.97
C VAL A 100 -5.10 3.12 -11.17
N PRO A 101 -5.13 3.12 -9.83
CA PRO A 101 -4.26 2.27 -9.02
C PRO A 101 -4.44 0.78 -9.32
N GLU A 102 -3.39 -0.01 -9.11
CA GLU A 102 -3.48 -1.47 -9.16
C GLU A 102 -4.23 -2.04 -7.95
N VAL A 103 -4.03 -1.45 -6.76
CA VAL A 103 -4.60 -1.95 -5.51
C VAL A 103 -5.30 -0.82 -4.78
N CYS A 104 -6.52 -1.06 -4.32
CA CYS A 104 -7.22 -0.24 -3.32
C CYS A 104 -7.58 -1.11 -2.12
N ILE A 105 -7.33 -0.57 -0.92
CA ILE A 105 -7.52 -1.23 0.37
C ILE A 105 -8.50 -0.42 1.21
N GLU A 106 -9.43 -1.12 1.85
CA GLU A 106 -10.35 -0.57 2.86
C GLU A 106 -10.16 -1.29 4.20
N ILE A 107 -10.18 -0.49 5.27
CA ILE A 107 -10.03 -0.92 6.65
C ILE A 107 -11.37 -0.68 7.34
N VAL A 108 -12.07 -1.78 7.62
CA VAL A 108 -13.37 -1.72 8.26
C VAL A 108 -13.19 -1.31 9.71
N SER A 109 -13.73 -0.13 10.04
CA SER A 109 -13.79 0.38 11.42
C SER A 109 -15.20 0.32 12.02
N ASN A 110 -16.24 0.25 11.17
CA ASN A 110 -17.64 0.19 11.55
C ASN A 110 -18.48 -0.33 10.36
N ARG A 111 -19.82 -0.42 10.50
CA ARG A 111 -20.71 -0.98 9.47
C ARG A 111 -21.25 0.03 8.43
N LYS A 112 -20.80 1.29 8.42
CA LYS A 112 -21.40 2.35 7.59
C LYS A 112 -20.80 2.50 6.18
N GLY A 113 -19.63 1.92 5.89
CA GLY A 113 -18.86 2.27 4.69
C GLY A 113 -19.19 1.50 3.41
N ASN A 114 -20.18 0.60 3.43
CA ASN A 114 -20.66 -0.15 2.26
C ASN A 114 -19.53 -0.83 1.47
N GLU A 115 -18.46 -1.25 2.15
CA GLU A 115 -17.22 -1.77 1.57
C GLU A 115 -17.48 -3.03 0.74
N LEU A 116 -18.47 -3.83 1.13
CA LEU A 116 -18.81 -5.08 0.45
C LEU A 116 -19.95 -4.95 -0.58
N ASP A 117 -20.56 -3.76 -0.69
CA ASP A 117 -21.71 -3.48 -1.54
C ASP A 117 -21.31 -2.50 -2.67
N SER A 118 -21.83 -1.26 -2.65
CA SER A 118 -21.68 -0.30 -3.73
C SER A 118 -20.22 0.09 -4.00
N LYS A 119 -19.40 0.21 -2.96
CA LYS A 119 -18.00 0.65 -3.09
C LYS A 119 -17.17 -0.38 -3.88
N LYS A 120 -17.41 -1.66 -3.63
CA LYS A 120 -16.81 -2.76 -4.40
C LYS A 120 -17.21 -2.70 -5.87
N ASP A 121 -18.48 -2.46 -6.17
CA ASP A 121 -18.94 -2.33 -7.55
C ASP A 121 -18.38 -1.06 -8.24
N ASP A 122 -18.23 0.04 -7.52
CA ASP A 122 -17.58 1.27 -7.99
C ASP A 122 -16.13 0.99 -8.40
N TYR A 123 -15.34 0.34 -7.53
CA TYR A 123 -13.96 -0.02 -7.84
C TYR A 123 -13.84 -0.96 -9.04
N ALA A 124 -14.75 -1.94 -9.17
CA ALA A 124 -14.77 -2.85 -10.32
C ALA A 124 -15.06 -2.09 -11.61
N ARG A 125 -16.05 -1.18 -11.58
CA ARG A 125 -16.47 -0.36 -12.72
C ARG A 125 -15.35 0.52 -13.25
N ILE A 126 -14.52 1.08 -12.37
CA ILE A 126 -13.40 1.95 -12.80
C ILE A 126 -12.12 1.17 -13.15
N GLY A 127 -12.09 -0.14 -12.90
CA GLY A 127 -11.02 -1.01 -13.36
C GLY A 127 -9.88 -1.24 -12.37
N ILE A 128 -10.09 -1.05 -11.06
CA ILE A 128 -9.07 -1.40 -10.05
C ILE A 128 -8.80 -2.91 -10.11
N ALA A 129 -7.52 -3.28 -10.24
CA ALA A 129 -7.15 -4.67 -10.47
C ALA A 129 -7.38 -5.55 -9.22
N TYR A 130 -7.05 -5.03 -8.04
CA TYR A 130 -7.26 -5.72 -6.76
C TYR A 130 -7.97 -4.84 -5.75
N TYR A 131 -9.06 -5.37 -5.21
CA TYR A 131 -9.78 -4.75 -4.11
C TYR A 131 -9.60 -5.58 -2.84
N VAL A 132 -9.24 -4.92 -1.75
CA VAL A 132 -8.89 -5.54 -0.47
C VAL A 132 -9.78 -4.96 0.61
N VAL A 133 -10.41 -5.83 1.40
CA VAL A 133 -11.14 -5.45 2.61
C VAL A 133 -10.54 -6.17 3.79
N PHE A 134 -10.11 -5.40 4.79
CA PHE A 134 -9.57 -5.89 6.05
C PHE A 134 -10.43 -5.42 7.22
N ASP A 135 -10.92 -6.36 8.02
CA ASP A 135 -11.84 -6.13 9.14
C ASP A 135 -11.22 -6.58 10.46
N PRO A 136 -10.27 -5.82 11.03
CA PRO A 136 -9.58 -6.20 12.26
C PRO A 136 -10.52 -6.25 13.47
N LEU A 137 -11.67 -5.56 13.41
CA LEU A 137 -12.63 -5.44 14.49
C LEU A 137 -13.88 -6.32 14.30
N GLN A 138 -13.89 -7.20 13.30
CA GLN A 138 -14.97 -8.15 13.06
C GLN A 138 -16.37 -7.49 12.95
N GLN A 139 -16.44 -6.34 12.29
CA GLN A 139 -17.68 -5.59 12.08
C GLN A 139 -18.55 -6.16 10.95
N LEU A 140 -17.96 -6.85 9.96
CA LEU A 140 -18.63 -7.38 8.76
C LEU A 140 -18.54 -8.92 8.70
N GLN A 141 -19.22 -9.59 9.63
CA GLN A 141 -19.10 -11.04 9.84
C GLN A 141 -20.37 -11.86 9.52
N ARG A 142 -21.34 -11.30 8.79
CA ARG A 142 -22.46 -12.10 8.26
C ARG A 142 -21.98 -13.14 7.26
N GLU A 143 -22.83 -14.12 6.95
CA GLU A 143 -22.54 -15.22 6.01
C GLU A 143 -22.19 -14.72 4.61
N ASP A 144 -22.83 -13.65 4.16
CA ASP A 144 -22.61 -12.96 2.88
C ASP A 144 -21.44 -11.94 2.91
N GLU A 145 -20.84 -11.70 4.09
CA GLU A 145 -19.75 -10.73 4.29
C GLU A 145 -18.38 -11.45 4.37
N LEU A 146 -17.61 -11.27 5.46
CA LEU A 146 -16.33 -11.95 5.64
C LEU A 146 -16.47 -13.34 6.29
N ASN A 147 -17.58 -13.60 6.98
CA ASN A 147 -17.93 -14.92 7.54
C ASN A 147 -16.78 -15.61 8.29
N GLY A 148 -16.26 -14.96 9.34
CA GLY A 148 -15.18 -15.46 10.19
C GLY A 148 -13.77 -15.16 9.66
N LYS A 149 -13.62 -14.62 8.45
CA LYS A 149 -12.34 -14.13 7.93
C LYS A 149 -12.10 -12.69 8.39
N LEU A 150 -10.83 -12.30 8.50
CA LEU A 150 -10.43 -10.89 8.72
C LEU A 150 -10.04 -10.19 7.43
N LEU A 151 -9.74 -10.95 6.37
CA LEU A 151 -9.24 -10.44 5.10
C LEU A 151 -9.95 -11.11 3.94
N LYS A 152 -10.43 -10.30 2.99
CA LYS A 152 -10.85 -10.76 1.67
C LYS A 152 -10.22 -9.89 0.61
N ILE A 153 -9.80 -10.55 -0.47
CA ILE A 153 -9.20 -9.91 -1.63
C ILE A 153 -9.95 -10.39 -2.87
N TRP A 154 -10.24 -9.47 -3.78
CA TRP A 154 -10.81 -9.79 -5.08
C TRP A 154 -9.89 -9.30 -6.19
N ALA A 155 -9.76 -10.11 -7.24
CA ALA A 155 -9.12 -9.72 -8.49
C ALA A 155 -10.18 -9.40 -9.55
N LEU A 156 -9.99 -8.32 -10.29
CA LEU A 156 -10.88 -7.94 -11.38
C LEU A 156 -10.67 -8.86 -12.59
N THR A 157 -11.72 -9.57 -12.98
CA THR A 157 -11.73 -10.47 -14.14
C THR A 157 -12.97 -10.18 -14.98
N ALA A 158 -12.78 -9.81 -16.25
CA ALA A 158 -13.87 -9.51 -17.18
C ALA A 158 -14.91 -8.49 -16.63
N GLY A 159 -14.44 -7.47 -15.90
CA GLY A 159 -15.29 -6.41 -15.33
C GLY A 159 -16.01 -6.79 -14.03
N GLN A 160 -15.70 -7.95 -13.44
CA GLN A 160 -16.27 -8.41 -12.17
C GLN A 160 -15.19 -8.87 -11.21
N TYR A 161 -15.43 -8.68 -9.92
CA TYR A 161 -14.52 -9.13 -8.88
C TYR A 161 -14.71 -10.61 -8.54
N VAL A 162 -13.62 -11.37 -8.63
CA VAL A 162 -13.55 -12.78 -8.23
C VAL A 162 -12.72 -12.88 -6.95
N GLU A 163 -13.27 -13.51 -5.91
CA GLU A 163 -12.57 -13.68 -4.62
C GLU A 163 -11.31 -14.53 -4.83
N MET A 164 -10.18 -14.04 -4.32
CA MET A 164 -8.90 -14.74 -4.40
C MET A 164 -8.77 -15.75 -3.26
N PRO A 165 -8.16 -16.92 -3.51
CA PRO A 165 -7.77 -17.84 -2.43
C PRO A 165 -6.47 -17.39 -1.76
N GLU A 166 -6.22 -17.90 -0.56
CA GLU A 166 -4.91 -17.82 0.09
C GLU A 166 -3.90 -18.78 -0.57
N PRO A 167 -2.60 -18.45 -0.64
CA PRO A 167 -2.01 -17.17 -0.21
C PRO A 167 -2.34 -16.02 -1.15
N PHE A 168 -2.57 -14.83 -0.59
CA PHE A 168 -2.99 -13.65 -1.34
C PHE A 168 -1.85 -12.96 -2.09
N TRP A 169 -1.40 -13.57 -3.19
CA TRP A 169 -0.34 -13.04 -4.04
C TRP A 169 -0.90 -12.22 -5.21
N LEU A 170 -0.61 -10.92 -5.25
CA LEU A 170 -1.05 -9.99 -6.30
C LEU A 170 -0.05 -10.03 -7.46
N GLN A 171 -0.25 -10.96 -8.39
CA GLN A 171 0.73 -11.32 -9.41
C GLN A 171 1.23 -10.15 -10.26
N THR A 172 0.37 -9.20 -10.61
CA THR A 172 0.75 -8.05 -11.45
C THR A 172 1.47 -6.94 -10.68
N VAL A 173 1.45 -7.00 -9.34
CA VAL A 173 2.15 -6.04 -8.46
C VAL A 173 3.49 -6.62 -7.97
N GLY A 174 3.58 -7.94 -7.83
CA GLY A 174 4.75 -8.59 -7.24
C GLY A 174 4.83 -8.45 -5.73
N LEU A 175 3.67 -8.34 -5.07
CA LEU A 175 3.50 -8.30 -3.62
C LEU A 175 2.35 -9.21 -3.20
N GLY A 176 2.40 -9.68 -1.96
CA GLY A 176 1.28 -10.32 -1.28
C GLY A 176 0.77 -9.48 -0.13
N LEU A 177 -0.37 -9.87 0.41
CA LEU A 177 -0.93 -9.32 1.64
C LEU A 177 -1.18 -10.45 2.64
N THR A 178 -0.84 -10.21 3.91
CA THR A 178 -1.07 -11.18 4.98
C THR A 178 -1.59 -10.50 6.23
N VAL A 179 -2.44 -11.21 6.96
CA VAL A 179 -2.77 -10.86 8.33
C VAL A 179 -1.57 -11.23 9.20
N TRP A 180 -1.17 -10.32 10.09
CA TRP A 180 0.00 -10.46 10.94
C TRP A 180 -0.32 -10.00 12.36
N GLU A 181 0.02 -10.82 13.35
CA GLU A 181 -0.09 -10.46 14.76
C GLU A 181 1.26 -9.98 15.29
N GLY A 182 1.25 -8.81 15.91
CA GLY A 182 2.43 -8.27 16.57
C GLY A 182 2.32 -6.79 16.87
N GLU A 183 3.46 -6.16 17.12
CA GLU A 183 3.53 -4.77 17.55
C GLU A 183 3.90 -3.84 16.40
N PHE A 184 3.15 -2.75 16.26
CA PHE A 184 3.50 -1.61 15.41
C PHE A 184 3.27 -0.31 16.17
N GLU A 185 4.30 0.55 16.21
CA GLU A 185 4.28 1.81 16.98
C GLU A 185 3.75 1.60 18.43
N GLU A 186 4.36 0.66 19.16
CA GLU A 186 4.05 0.31 20.56
C GLU A 186 2.64 -0.27 20.79
N GLN A 187 1.93 -0.61 19.70
CA GLN A 187 0.60 -1.20 19.79
C GLN A 187 0.60 -2.64 19.27
N ALA A 188 0.42 -3.58 20.20
CA ALA A 188 0.12 -4.97 19.86
C ALA A 188 -1.30 -5.06 19.27
N SER A 189 -1.42 -5.63 18.07
CA SER A 189 -2.71 -5.84 17.40
C SER A 189 -2.60 -6.87 16.28
N THR A 190 -3.72 -7.06 15.59
CA THR A 190 -3.80 -7.74 14.30
C THR A 190 -3.72 -6.70 13.19
N TRP A 191 -2.71 -6.81 12.35
CA TRP A 191 -2.41 -5.87 11.29
C TRP A 191 -2.45 -6.54 9.92
N LEU A 192 -2.79 -5.77 8.89
CA LEU A 192 -2.56 -6.13 7.50
C LEU A 192 -1.15 -5.68 7.09
N ARG A 193 -0.36 -6.57 6.49
CA ARG A 193 1.01 -6.29 6.04
C ARG A 193 1.23 -6.73 4.60
N TRP A 194 1.99 -5.94 3.85
CA TRP A 194 2.60 -6.39 2.61
C TRP A 194 3.60 -7.51 2.90
N CYS A 195 3.65 -8.53 2.04
CA CYS A 195 4.61 -9.62 2.13
C CYS A 195 5.20 -9.96 0.76
N ASN A 196 6.36 -10.62 0.78
CA ASN A 196 6.99 -11.18 -0.41
C ASN A 196 6.32 -12.52 -0.81
N ARG A 197 6.85 -13.15 -1.88
CA ARG A 197 6.28 -14.39 -2.42
C ARG A 197 6.32 -15.57 -1.46
N ASP A 198 7.26 -15.53 -0.51
CA ASP A 198 7.43 -16.54 0.52
C ASP A 198 6.57 -16.25 1.77
N GLY A 199 5.73 -15.22 1.72
CA GLY A 199 4.88 -14.79 2.83
C GLY A 199 5.60 -14.01 3.93
N GLN A 200 6.87 -13.66 3.74
CA GLN A 200 7.61 -12.85 4.70
C GLN A 200 7.20 -11.39 4.57
N VAL A 201 6.86 -10.76 5.69
CA VAL A 201 6.43 -9.36 5.70
C VAL A 201 7.53 -8.44 5.17
N ILE A 202 7.13 -7.46 4.37
CA ILE A 202 8.02 -6.36 3.98
C ILE A 202 8.25 -5.52 5.24
N PRO A 203 9.50 -5.34 5.71
CA PRO A 203 9.76 -4.69 6.98
C PRO A 203 9.47 -3.19 6.91
N THR A 204 9.04 -2.61 8.04
CA THR A 204 9.08 -1.16 8.21
C THR A 204 10.52 -0.67 8.20
N GLY A 205 10.73 0.63 7.99
CA GLY A 205 12.07 1.21 8.10
C GLY A 205 12.66 1.06 9.50
N ALA A 206 11.83 1.05 10.55
CA ALA A 206 12.28 0.79 11.92
C ALA A 206 12.76 -0.67 12.09
N GLU A 207 11.94 -1.64 11.68
CA GLU A 207 12.29 -3.06 11.72
C GLU A 207 13.55 -3.36 10.92
N GLY A 208 13.69 -2.75 9.72
CA GLY A 208 14.87 -2.91 8.88
C GLY A 208 16.16 -2.38 9.54
N ARG A 209 16.10 -1.20 10.18
CA ARG A 209 17.24 -0.64 10.93
C ARG A 209 17.62 -1.49 12.13
N ASP A 210 16.64 -2.04 12.83
CA ASP A 210 16.90 -2.90 13.99
C ASP A 210 17.55 -4.22 13.57
N ALA A 211 17.08 -4.83 12.47
CA ALA A 211 17.69 -6.01 11.88
C ALA A 211 19.15 -5.73 11.43
N GLU A 212 19.40 -4.60 10.79
CA GLU A 212 20.76 -4.20 10.38
C GLU A 212 21.69 -3.99 11.58
N ARG A 213 21.21 -3.33 12.65
CA ARG A 213 21.96 -3.13 13.89
C ARG A 213 22.31 -4.45 14.57
N GLN A 214 21.35 -5.35 14.69
CA GLN A 214 21.56 -6.68 15.27
C GLN A 214 22.56 -7.50 14.43
N GLY A 215 22.45 -7.44 13.10
CA GLY A 215 23.38 -8.09 12.19
C GLY A 215 24.82 -7.61 12.38
N ARG A 216 25.03 -6.29 12.43
CA ARG A 216 26.36 -5.68 12.67
C ARG A 216 26.95 -6.05 14.03
N GLU A 217 26.14 -6.09 15.07
CA GLU A 217 26.59 -6.49 16.41
C GLU A 217 27.01 -7.98 16.44
N VAL A 218 26.24 -8.86 15.80
CA VAL A 218 26.58 -10.28 15.68
C VAL A 218 27.86 -10.48 14.88
N GLU A 219 28.03 -9.76 13.76
CA GLU A 219 29.25 -9.79 12.97
C GLU A 219 30.46 -9.27 13.74
N ARG A 220 30.31 -8.16 14.48
CA ARG A 220 31.38 -7.63 15.35
C ARG A 220 31.82 -8.65 16.39
N GLN A 221 30.87 -9.28 17.09
CA GLN A 221 31.16 -10.32 18.07
C GLN A 221 31.78 -11.59 17.47
N ARG A 222 31.47 -11.90 16.20
CA ARG A 222 32.12 -13.01 15.48
C ARG A 222 33.56 -12.65 15.10
N ALA A 223 33.78 -11.44 14.59
CA ALA A 223 35.10 -10.94 14.23
C ALA A 223 36.02 -10.86 15.47
N GLU A 224 35.54 -10.33 16.59
CA GLU A 224 36.27 -10.27 17.86
C GLU A 224 36.70 -11.67 18.33
N ARG A 225 35.76 -12.64 18.36
CA ARG A 225 36.07 -14.03 18.73
C ARG A 225 37.07 -14.71 17.79
N LEU A 226 37.00 -14.41 16.49
CA LEU A 226 37.95 -14.96 15.53
C LEU A 226 39.34 -14.33 15.69
N ALA A 227 39.41 -13.02 15.90
CA ALA A 227 40.65 -12.30 16.17
C ALA A 227 41.33 -12.82 17.45
N GLU A 228 40.57 -13.08 18.51
CA GLU A 228 41.10 -13.71 19.74
C GLU A 228 41.68 -15.10 19.47
N ARG A 229 41.00 -15.94 18.68
CA ARG A 229 41.52 -17.27 18.31
C ARG A 229 42.78 -17.20 17.46
N LEU A 230 42.85 -16.27 16.51
CA LEU A 230 44.03 -16.04 15.68
C LEU A 230 45.23 -15.59 16.53
N ARG A 231 45.01 -14.64 17.45
CA ARG A 231 46.03 -14.21 18.42
C ARG A 231 46.50 -15.38 19.30
N ALA A 232 45.60 -16.25 19.74
CA ALA A 232 45.95 -17.45 20.51
C ALA A 232 46.77 -18.47 19.69
N MET A 233 46.64 -18.47 18.37
CA MET A 233 47.47 -19.28 17.45
C MET A 233 48.75 -18.57 17.01
N GLY A 234 49.05 -17.38 17.55
CA GLY A 234 50.24 -16.60 17.21
C GLY A 234 50.16 -15.87 15.87
N VAL A 235 48.96 -15.75 15.29
CA VAL A 235 48.71 -15.04 14.04
C VAL A 235 48.18 -13.64 14.35
N ASN A 236 48.80 -12.60 13.77
CA ASN A 236 48.31 -11.22 13.91
C ASN A 236 47.08 -11.01 13.01
N PRO A 237 45.87 -10.76 13.56
CA PRO A 237 44.66 -10.57 12.77
C PRO A 237 44.70 -9.29 11.92
N ASP A 238 45.53 -8.31 12.28
CA ASP A 238 45.62 -7.00 11.60
C ASP A 238 46.57 -7.04 10.38
N GLU A 239 47.20 -8.20 10.11
CA GLU A 239 48.13 -8.43 9.01
C GLU A 239 47.56 -9.37 7.91
N ILE A 240 46.28 -9.75 8.02
CA ILE A 240 45.51 -10.56 7.05
C ILE A 240 44.48 -9.67 6.36
#